data_AF-A0A6C7XIA0-F1
#
_entry.id   AF-A0A6C7XIA0-F1
#
_cell.length_a   1.000
_cell.length_b   1.000
_cell.length_c   1.000
_cell.angle_alpha   90.00
_cell.angle_beta   90.00
_cell.angle_gamma   90.00
#
_symmetry.space_group_name_H-M   'P 1'
#
loop_
_entity.id
_entity.type
_entity.pdbx_description
1 polymer ?
#
loop_
_entity_poly.entity_id
_entity_poly.type
_entity_poly.pdbx_seq_one_letter_code
_entity_poly.pdbx_strand_id
1 'polypeptide(L)'
;MKDNIFYYQKELEYLYEKREYFIKNYPKLTPFLAYDSKDPDIERIIENLAILSSKIHQELDENIPHIAESLINIVSPNYTNPLPSLCMQEFKFEQNSKENNLIIPKGTLIKSKPIDKCVCEFKTVYDVYLYSISISEVFISSKNQDYTFNLTLQVNKAETKICDLGLEKINLYLGNDTYMSSTLLLYMHSYLKELKIQSLDTDEEFFLNTYNIEKIGLNP
;
A
#
# COMPACT_ATOMS: atom_id res chain seq x y z
N MET A 1 -9.10 -22.23 28.71
CA MET A 1 -10.04 -23.10 29.48
C MET A 1 -11.50 -22.67 29.33
N LYS A 2 -11.81 -21.38 29.05
CA LYS A 2 -13.18 -20.93 28.75
C LYS A 2 -13.68 -21.38 27.36
N ASP A 3 -12.79 -21.49 26.37
CA ASP A 3 -13.17 -21.83 24.98
C ASP A 3 -13.69 -23.27 24.82
N ASN A 4 -13.20 -24.19 25.66
CA ASN A 4 -13.61 -25.60 25.63
C ASN A 4 -15.10 -25.77 26.01
N ILE A 5 -15.65 -24.89 26.85
CA ILE A 5 -17.07 -24.94 27.26
C ILE A 5 -17.99 -24.55 26.09
N PHE A 6 -17.60 -23.57 25.27
CA PHE A 6 -18.39 -23.16 24.12
C PHE A 6 -18.52 -24.30 23.10
N TYR A 7 -17.40 -24.93 22.73
CA TYR A 7 -17.42 -26.06 21.80
C TYR A 7 -18.18 -27.26 22.37
N TYR A 8 -18.03 -27.55 23.66
CA TYR A 8 -18.81 -28.61 24.32
C TYR A 8 -20.33 -28.35 24.26
N GLN A 9 -20.77 -27.13 24.59
CA GLN A 9 -22.19 -26.77 24.53
C GLN A 9 -22.73 -26.83 23.10
N LYS A 10 -21.96 -26.33 22.13
CA LYS A 10 -22.30 -26.39 20.71
C LYS A 10 -22.45 -27.84 20.23
N GLU A 11 -21.58 -28.74 20.66
CA GLU A 11 -21.66 -30.17 20.33
C GLU A 11 -22.87 -30.84 20.97
N LEU A 12 -23.17 -30.54 22.25
CA LEU A 12 -24.38 -31.05 22.90
C LEU A 12 -25.64 -30.59 22.16
N GLU A 13 -25.75 -29.30 21.86
CA GLU A 13 -26.88 -28.73 21.11
C GLU A 13 -27.00 -29.39 19.73
N TYR A 14 -25.89 -29.55 19.02
CA TYR A 14 -25.85 -30.24 17.74
C TYR A 14 -26.35 -31.68 17.85
N LEU A 15 -25.90 -32.45 18.85
CA LEU A 15 -26.34 -33.82 19.07
C LEU A 15 -27.85 -33.90 19.37
N TYR A 16 -28.40 -32.94 20.13
CA TYR A 16 -29.83 -32.85 20.40
C TYR A 16 -30.63 -32.53 19.13
N GLU A 17 -30.22 -31.51 18.37
CA GLU A 17 -30.87 -31.15 17.11
C GLU A 17 -30.86 -32.30 16.10
N LYS A 18 -29.72 -32.99 15.98
CA LYS A 18 -29.60 -34.15 15.07
C LYS A 18 -30.46 -35.31 15.51
N ARG A 19 -30.53 -35.59 16.80
CA ARG A 19 -31.41 -36.64 17.35
C ARG A 19 -32.87 -36.39 17.00
N GLU A 20 -33.37 -35.18 17.26
CA GLU A 20 -34.74 -34.78 16.91
C GLU A 20 -35.00 -34.91 15.40
N TYR A 21 -34.04 -34.46 14.59
CA TYR A 21 -34.10 -34.61 13.13
C TYR A 21 -34.17 -36.09 12.72
N PHE A 22 -33.38 -36.98 13.32
CA PHE A 22 -33.39 -38.41 13.02
C PHE A 22 -34.71 -39.09 13.43
N ILE A 23 -35.25 -38.76 14.60
CA ILE A 23 -36.54 -39.29 15.08
C ILE A 23 -37.66 -38.90 14.11
N LYS A 24 -37.70 -37.63 13.70
CA LYS A 24 -38.72 -37.12 12.78
C LYS A 24 -38.70 -37.84 11.43
N ASN A 25 -37.51 -38.12 10.88
CA ASN A 25 -37.36 -38.74 9.56
C ASN A 25 -37.39 -40.28 9.60
N TYR A 26 -37.05 -40.89 10.73
CA TYR A 26 -37.00 -42.34 10.90
C TYR A 26 -37.74 -42.78 12.17
N PRO A 27 -39.09 -42.78 12.17
CA PRO A 27 -39.89 -43.07 13.36
C PRO A 27 -39.68 -44.47 13.95
N LYS A 28 -39.12 -45.40 13.17
CA LYS A 28 -38.76 -46.75 13.66
C LYS A 28 -37.61 -46.72 14.68
N LEU A 29 -36.78 -45.67 14.67
CA LEU A 29 -35.64 -45.50 15.57
C LEU A 29 -36.00 -44.75 16.85
N THR A 30 -37.21 -44.18 16.95
CA THR A 30 -37.70 -43.44 18.11
C THR A 30 -37.48 -44.16 19.44
N PRO A 31 -37.73 -45.48 19.59
CA PRO A 31 -37.50 -46.18 20.87
C PRO A 31 -36.04 -46.17 21.36
N PHE A 32 -35.09 -45.95 20.46
CA PHE A 32 -33.65 -45.96 20.77
C PHE A 32 -33.06 -44.55 20.91
N LEU A 33 -33.72 -43.54 20.35
CA LEU A 33 -33.20 -42.17 20.27
C LEU A 33 -34.05 -41.16 21.02
N ALA A 34 -35.29 -41.49 21.42
CA ALA A 34 -36.17 -40.57 22.13
C ALA A 34 -35.56 -40.13 23.48
N TYR A 35 -35.84 -38.89 23.85
CA TYR A 35 -35.34 -38.21 25.06
C TYR A 35 -35.78 -38.88 26.38
N ASP A 36 -36.70 -39.86 26.32
CA ASP A 36 -37.31 -40.47 27.51
C ASP A 36 -36.42 -41.51 28.22
N SER A 37 -35.18 -41.75 27.78
CA SER A 37 -34.23 -42.60 28.51
C SER A 37 -33.65 -41.85 29.72
N LYS A 38 -34.21 -42.09 30.91
CA LYS A 38 -33.72 -41.51 32.19
C LYS A 38 -32.44 -42.18 32.73
N ASP A 39 -31.63 -42.78 31.88
CA ASP A 39 -30.43 -43.51 32.29
C ASP A 39 -29.24 -42.53 32.40
N PRO A 40 -28.75 -42.23 33.62
CA PRO A 40 -27.64 -41.30 33.81
C PRO A 40 -26.34 -41.78 33.14
N ASP A 41 -26.16 -43.09 32.95
CA ASP A 41 -24.94 -43.62 32.33
C ASP A 41 -24.92 -43.35 30.83
N ILE A 42 -26.08 -43.38 30.16
CA ILE A 42 -26.23 -43.04 28.74
C ILE A 42 -26.01 -41.53 28.53
N GLU A 43 -26.59 -40.69 29.39
CA GLU A 43 -26.36 -39.24 29.37
C GLU A 43 -24.86 -38.91 29.52
N ARG A 44 -24.18 -39.54 30.48
CA ARG A 44 -22.73 -39.38 30.66
C ARG A 44 -21.93 -39.82 29.44
N ILE A 45 -22.34 -40.87 28.73
CA ILE A 45 -21.67 -41.29 27.48
C ILE A 45 -21.83 -40.22 26.40
N ILE A 46 -23.01 -39.62 26.27
CA ILE A 46 -23.28 -38.55 25.29
C ILE A 46 -22.47 -37.29 25.63
N GLU A 47 -22.43 -36.91 26.91
CA GLU A 47 -21.60 -35.79 27.39
C GLU A 47 -20.11 -36.04 27.10
N ASN A 48 -19.59 -37.23 27.43
CA ASN A 48 -18.21 -37.58 27.13
C ASN A 48 -17.91 -37.61 25.62
N LEU A 49 -18.86 -38.06 24.80
CA LEU A 49 -18.75 -38.00 23.34
C LEU A 49 -18.67 -36.54 22.87
N ALA A 50 -19.53 -35.67 23.38
CA ALA A 50 -19.52 -34.24 23.07
C ALA A 50 -18.21 -33.57 23.51
N ILE A 51 -17.62 -33.97 24.64
CA ILE A 51 -16.28 -33.49 25.07
C ILE A 51 -15.19 -33.93 24.10
N LEU A 52 -15.27 -35.15 23.56
CA LEU A 52 -14.27 -35.64 22.60
C LEU A 52 -14.41 -34.97 21.23
N SER A 53 -15.65 -34.83 20.72
CA SER A 53 -15.89 -34.18 19.42
C SER A 53 -15.64 -32.68 19.48
N SER A 54 -15.94 -32.02 20.60
CA SER A 54 -15.71 -30.59 20.79
C SER A 54 -14.25 -30.23 20.63
N LYS A 55 -13.36 -31.08 21.16
CA LYS A 55 -11.91 -30.90 21.02
C LYS A 55 -11.46 -31.02 19.56
N ILE A 56 -12.00 -31.99 18.81
CA ILE A 56 -11.66 -32.17 17.39
C ILE A 56 -12.12 -30.96 16.57
N HIS A 57 -13.36 -30.50 16.76
CA HIS A 57 -13.86 -29.34 16.04
C HIS A 57 -13.16 -28.04 16.44
N GLN A 58 -12.78 -27.89 17.72
CA GLN A 58 -11.94 -26.77 18.15
C GLN A 58 -10.59 -26.80 17.43
N GLU A 59 -9.90 -27.94 17.43
CA GLU A 59 -8.60 -28.08 16.75
C GLU A 59 -8.74 -27.83 15.24
N LEU A 60 -9.82 -28.26 14.60
CA LEU A 60 -10.06 -27.98 13.18
C LEU A 60 -10.28 -26.49 12.92
N ASP A 61 -11.14 -25.84 13.68
CA ASP A 61 -11.44 -24.40 13.52
C ASP A 61 -10.20 -23.53 13.78
N GLU A 62 -9.34 -23.92 14.72
CA GLU A 62 -8.07 -23.23 15.00
C GLU A 62 -7.05 -23.41 13.86
N ASN A 63 -6.99 -24.60 13.23
CA ASN A 63 -5.99 -24.92 12.21
C ASN A 63 -6.35 -24.46 10.79
N ILE A 64 -7.64 -24.41 10.44
CA ILE A 64 -8.09 -24.02 9.09
C ILE A 64 -7.58 -22.63 8.66
N PRO A 65 -7.64 -21.57 9.49
CA PRO A 65 -7.10 -20.26 9.14
C PRO A 65 -5.61 -20.29 8.79
N HIS A 66 -4.80 -21.05 9.53
CA HIS A 66 -3.37 -21.19 9.26
C HIS A 66 -3.07 -21.91 7.95
N ILE A 67 -3.87 -22.92 7.61
CA ILE A 67 -3.77 -23.61 6.31
C ILE A 67 -4.15 -22.65 5.18
N ALA A 68 -5.23 -21.88 5.35
CA ALA A 68 -5.66 -20.90 4.36
C ALA A 68 -4.61 -19.81 4.15
N GLU A 69 -4.03 -19.26 5.23
CA GLU A 69 -2.93 -18.29 5.17
C GLU A 69 -1.72 -18.86 4.43
N SER A 70 -1.33 -20.10 4.73
CA SER A 70 -0.21 -20.78 4.07
C SER A 70 -0.44 -20.94 2.55
N LEU A 71 -1.67 -21.28 2.14
CA LEU A 71 -2.03 -21.39 0.73
C LEU A 71 -2.02 -20.02 0.03
N ILE A 72 -2.54 -18.98 0.69
CA ILE A 72 -2.52 -17.61 0.15
C ILE A 72 -1.07 -17.13 -0.03
N ASN A 73 -0.18 -17.41 0.93
CA ASN A 73 1.25 -17.11 0.82
C ASN A 73 1.91 -17.73 -0.43
N ILE A 74 1.44 -18.90 -0.87
CA ILE A 74 1.97 -19.58 -2.07
C ILE A 74 1.37 -18.97 -3.34
N VAL A 75 0.05 -18.76 -3.37
CA VAL A 75 -0.66 -18.33 -4.59
C VAL A 75 -0.49 -16.83 -4.85
N SER A 76 -0.51 -16.01 -3.79
CA SER A 76 -0.44 -14.56 -3.87
C SER A 76 0.27 -13.95 -2.66
N PRO A 77 1.61 -14.06 -2.59
CA PRO A 77 2.40 -13.57 -1.45
C PRO A 77 2.25 -12.06 -1.20
N ASN A 78 1.85 -11.28 -2.22
CA ASN A 78 1.66 -9.84 -2.09
C ASN A 78 0.45 -9.44 -1.22
N TYR A 79 -0.46 -10.37 -0.90
CA TYR A 79 -1.63 -10.09 -0.05
C TYR A 79 -1.35 -10.25 1.45
N THR A 80 -0.31 -10.99 1.79
CA THR A 80 0.08 -11.29 3.17
C THR A 80 1.32 -10.52 3.61
N ASN A 81 2.12 -10.04 2.66
CA ASN A 81 3.28 -9.20 2.97
C ASN A 81 2.84 -7.84 3.52
N PRO A 82 3.33 -7.43 4.70
CA PRO A 82 3.04 -6.10 5.22
C PRO A 82 3.65 -5.03 4.31
N LEU A 83 2.88 -3.97 4.05
CA LEU A 83 3.37 -2.84 3.28
C LEU A 83 4.35 -2.04 4.15
N PRO A 84 5.62 -1.87 3.73
CA PRO A 84 6.59 -1.15 4.53
C PRO A 84 6.21 0.32 4.65
N SER A 85 6.79 1.01 5.65
CA SER A 85 6.66 2.47 5.73
C SER A 85 7.30 3.13 4.50
N LEU A 86 6.62 4.14 3.96
CA LEU A 86 7.05 4.91 2.79
C LEU A 86 7.02 6.40 3.12
N CYS A 87 7.96 7.16 2.57
CA CYS A 87 7.99 8.61 2.71
C CYS A 87 8.51 9.28 1.42
N MET A 88 8.21 10.56 1.28
CA MET A 88 8.78 11.42 0.24
C MET A 88 9.93 12.23 0.86
N GLN A 89 11.10 12.21 0.22
CA GLN A 89 12.28 12.95 0.67
C GLN A 89 12.72 13.93 -0.41
N GLU A 90 12.86 15.20 -0.04
CA GLU A 90 13.45 16.23 -0.88
C GLU A 90 14.98 16.26 -0.67
N PHE A 91 15.73 16.33 -1.76
CA PHE A 91 17.18 16.51 -1.74
C PHE A 91 17.51 17.92 -2.24
N LYS A 92 18.47 18.56 -1.58
CA LYS A 92 18.97 19.90 -1.94
C LYS A 92 20.47 19.93 -1.79
N PHE A 93 21.13 20.65 -2.68
CA PHE A 93 22.52 21.01 -2.47
C PHE A 93 22.63 21.97 -1.29
N GLU A 94 23.69 21.81 -0.50
CA GLU A 94 24.10 22.87 0.42
C GLU A 94 24.56 24.10 -0.37
N GLN A 95 24.39 25.29 0.22
CA GLN A 95 24.72 26.56 -0.43
C GLN A 95 26.17 26.64 -0.92
N ASN A 96 27.09 25.96 -0.23
CA ASN A 96 28.53 25.96 -0.54
C ASN A 96 28.99 24.77 -1.38
N SER A 97 28.07 23.95 -1.91
CA SER A 97 28.45 22.82 -2.77
C SER A 97 29.16 23.31 -4.02
N LYS A 98 30.23 22.63 -4.45
CA LYS A 98 30.90 22.90 -5.74
C LYS A 98 30.18 22.22 -6.90
N GLU A 99 29.48 21.12 -6.63
CA GLU A 99 28.77 20.34 -7.64
C GLU A 99 27.48 21.04 -8.06
N ASN A 100 27.26 21.09 -9.37
CA ASN A 100 26.10 21.76 -9.96
C ASN A 100 24.99 20.78 -10.35
N ASN A 101 25.37 19.52 -10.58
CA ASN A 101 24.49 18.38 -10.80
C ASN A 101 24.98 17.17 -9.99
N LEU A 102 24.05 16.31 -9.59
CA LEU A 102 24.33 15.06 -8.90
C LEU A 102 23.20 14.08 -9.20
N ILE A 103 23.53 12.82 -9.46
CA ILE A 103 22.55 11.75 -9.58
C ILE A 103 22.61 10.92 -8.30
N ILE A 104 21.50 10.86 -7.57
CA ILE A 104 21.34 9.96 -6.44
C ILE A 104 20.76 8.65 -6.97
N PRO A 105 21.53 7.56 -7.00
CA PRO A 105 21.07 6.32 -7.63
C PRO A 105 19.93 5.68 -6.85
N LYS A 106 19.11 4.92 -7.56
CA LYS A 106 18.13 4.00 -6.97
C LYS A 106 18.81 3.07 -5.96
N GLY A 107 18.14 2.84 -4.83
CA GLY A 107 18.63 1.99 -3.75
C GLY A 107 19.56 2.70 -2.76
N THR A 108 19.77 4.01 -2.91
CA THR A 108 20.51 4.82 -1.93
C THR A 108 19.83 4.75 -0.58
N LEU A 109 20.60 4.40 0.46
CA LEU A 109 20.12 4.27 1.83
C LEU A 109 19.97 5.64 2.49
N ILE A 110 18.82 5.86 3.13
CA ILE A 110 18.50 7.06 3.89
C ILE A 110 18.11 6.62 5.30
N LYS A 111 18.73 7.21 6.31
CA LYS A 111 18.44 6.91 7.72
C LYS A 111 17.50 7.94 8.29
N SER A 112 16.48 7.50 9.02
CA SER A 112 15.61 8.39 9.78
C SER A 112 16.36 8.99 10.97
N LYS A 113 15.77 10.05 11.55
CA LYS A 113 16.12 10.43 12.92
C LYS A 113 15.76 9.27 13.87
N PRO A 114 16.54 9.03 14.93
CA PRO A 114 16.23 7.98 15.89
C PRO A 114 14.92 8.31 16.63
N ILE A 115 13.98 7.37 16.63
CA ILE A 115 12.73 7.41 17.39
C ILE A 115 12.79 6.24 18.37
N ASP A 116 12.68 6.50 19.67
CA ASP A 116 12.80 5.49 20.73
C ASP A 116 14.07 4.62 20.63
N LYS A 117 15.20 5.24 20.24
CA LYS A 117 16.50 4.60 20.00
C LYS A 117 16.54 3.64 18.78
N CYS A 118 15.48 3.58 17.99
CA CYS A 118 15.45 2.85 16.72
C CYS A 118 15.65 3.82 15.55
N VAL A 119 16.48 3.41 14.58
CA VAL A 119 16.69 4.13 13.32
C VAL A 119 16.07 3.32 12.20
N CYS A 120 15.14 3.91 11.45
CA CYS A 120 14.57 3.29 10.28
C CYS A 120 15.46 3.54 9.06
N GLU A 121 15.67 2.51 8.25
CA GLU A 121 16.41 2.61 7.00
C GLU A 121 15.43 2.58 5.82
N PHE A 122 15.49 3.60 4.98
CA PHE A 122 14.73 3.73 3.75
C PHE A 122 15.66 3.61 2.55
N LYS A 123 15.11 3.25 1.39
CA LYS A 123 15.84 3.18 0.12
C LYS A 123 15.13 4.00 -0.94
N THR A 124 15.88 4.77 -1.73
CA THR A 124 15.32 5.42 -2.93
C THR A 124 14.82 4.37 -3.92
N VAL A 125 13.69 4.63 -4.57
CA VAL A 125 13.03 3.65 -5.46
C VAL A 125 13.28 3.92 -6.96
N TYR A 126 13.87 5.08 -7.29
CA TYR A 126 14.30 5.51 -8.61
C TYR A 126 15.51 6.45 -8.50
N ASP A 127 16.16 6.74 -9.63
CA ASP A 127 17.26 7.70 -9.71
C ASP A 127 16.74 9.13 -9.54
N VAL A 128 17.38 9.92 -8.68
CA VAL A 128 17.03 11.33 -8.45
C VAL A 128 18.09 12.23 -9.07
N TYR A 129 17.68 13.01 -10.07
CA TYR A 129 18.52 14.00 -10.74
C TYR A 129 18.43 15.32 -9.97
N LEU A 130 19.49 15.65 -9.24
CA LEU A 130 19.58 16.84 -8.41
C LEU A 130 20.37 17.93 -9.15
N TYR A 131 19.79 19.12 -9.23
CA TYR A 131 20.45 20.31 -9.79
C TYR A 131 20.37 21.46 -8.79
N SER A 132 21.28 22.43 -8.92
CA SER A 132 21.29 23.65 -8.10
C SER A 132 20.21 24.65 -8.53
N ILE A 133 18.97 24.18 -8.74
CA ILE A 133 17.81 24.99 -9.15
C ILE A 133 16.72 24.93 -8.09
N SER A 134 15.96 26.00 -7.96
CA SER A 134 14.70 26.03 -7.20
C SER A 134 13.57 26.58 -8.08
N ILE A 135 12.35 26.23 -7.71
CA ILE A 135 11.14 26.81 -8.29
C ILE A 135 10.89 28.11 -7.53
N SER A 136 10.96 29.25 -8.22
CA SER A 136 10.71 30.57 -7.63
C SER A 136 9.24 30.95 -7.70
N GLU A 137 8.58 30.66 -8.82
CA GLU A 137 7.19 31.01 -9.06
C GLU A 137 6.46 29.91 -9.84
N VAL A 138 5.17 29.76 -9.53
CA VAL A 138 4.26 28.86 -10.24
C VAL A 138 2.94 29.59 -10.43
N PHE A 139 2.47 29.68 -11.66
CA PHE A 139 1.18 30.31 -11.95
C PHE A 139 0.53 29.73 -13.20
N ILE A 140 -0.80 29.84 -13.25
CA ILE A 140 -1.58 29.45 -14.42
C ILE A 140 -2.00 30.73 -15.13
N SER A 141 -1.73 30.80 -16.42
CA SER A 141 -2.25 31.84 -17.30
C SER A 141 -3.22 31.23 -18.31
N SER A 142 -4.11 32.04 -18.86
CA SER A 142 -5.03 31.61 -19.92
C SER A 142 -4.94 32.58 -21.08
N LYS A 143 -4.73 32.07 -22.29
CA LYS A 143 -4.69 32.86 -23.52
C LYS A 143 -5.54 32.18 -24.58
N ASN A 144 -6.52 32.91 -25.13
CA ASN A 144 -7.37 32.43 -26.23
C ASN A 144 -7.97 31.02 -26.01
N GLN A 145 -8.48 30.75 -24.80
CA GLN A 145 -9.07 29.47 -24.36
C GLN A 145 -8.08 28.33 -24.07
N ASP A 146 -6.78 28.54 -24.28
CA ASP A 146 -5.74 27.63 -23.79
C ASP A 146 -5.26 28.06 -22.40
N TYR A 147 -5.01 27.08 -21.54
CA TYR A 147 -4.40 27.28 -20.22
C TYR A 147 -2.93 26.90 -20.27
N THR A 148 -2.08 27.74 -19.71
CA THR A 148 -0.63 27.54 -19.62
C THR A 148 -0.24 27.45 -18.16
N PHE A 149 0.37 26.33 -17.79
CA PHE A 149 1.01 26.15 -16.49
C PHE A 149 2.46 26.63 -16.59
N ASN A 150 2.77 27.74 -15.93
CA ASN A 150 4.09 28.35 -15.98
C ASN A 150 4.84 28.02 -14.69
N LEU A 151 6.08 27.58 -14.85
CA LEU A 151 6.98 27.21 -13.76
C LEU A 151 8.30 27.96 -13.96
N THR A 152 8.58 28.93 -13.09
CA THR A 152 9.81 29.71 -13.14
C THR A 152 10.88 29.03 -12.31
N LEU A 153 12.00 28.71 -12.95
CA LEU A 153 13.16 28.07 -12.33
C LEU A 153 14.27 29.10 -12.14
N GLN A 154 14.88 29.11 -10.96
CA GLN A 154 16.01 29.96 -10.62
C GLN A 154 17.21 29.11 -10.21
N VAL A 155 18.40 29.50 -10.68
CA VAL A 155 19.67 28.90 -10.24
C VAL A 155 20.04 29.48 -8.88
N ASN A 156 20.26 28.61 -7.89
CA ASN A 156 20.50 29.01 -6.51
C ASN A 156 21.92 29.54 -6.25
N LYS A 157 22.85 29.32 -7.18
CA LYS A 157 24.26 29.74 -7.05
C LYS A 157 24.56 30.95 -7.93
N ALA A 158 25.27 31.91 -7.34
CA ALA A 158 25.84 33.03 -8.09
C ALA A 158 26.85 32.50 -9.14
N GLU A 159 26.87 33.13 -10.31
CA GLU A 159 27.84 32.89 -11.40
C GLU A 159 27.74 31.55 -12.15
N THR A 160 26.74 30.70 -11.87
CA THR A 160 26.54 29.44 -12.62
C THR A 160 25.53 29.66 -13.75
N LYS A 161 25.88 29.30 -15.00
CA LYS A 161 24.93 29.36 -16.11
C LYS A 161 24.09 28.08 -16.17
N ILE A 162 22.87 28.17 -16.70
CA ILE A 162 22.00 27.00 -16.90
C ILE A 162 22.65 25.93 -17.78
N CYS A 163 23.47 26.34 -18.76
CA CYS A 163 24.23 25.44 -19.63
C CYS A 163 25.22 24.56 -18.86
N ASP A 164 25.74 25.05 -17.73
CA ASP A 164 26.74 24.34 -16.91
C ASP A 164 26.10 23.28 -16.01
N LEU A 165 24.76 23.27 -15.88
CA LEU A 165 24.03 22.28 -15.09
C LEU A 165 23.92 20.92 -15.81
N GLY A 166 23.99 20.90 -17.15
CA GLY A 166 23.76 19.68 -17.93
C GLY A 166 22.38 19.08 -17.65
N LEU A 167 21.31 19.87 -17.79
CA LEU A 167 19.93 19.44 -17.52
C LEU A 167 19.50 18.37 -18.53
N GLU A 168 19.55 17.10 -18.14
CA GLU A 168 19.06 15.99 -18.95
C GLU A 168 17.62 15.62 -18.60
N LYS A 169 17.30 15.58 -17.31
CA LYS A 169 15.99 15.18 -16.76
C LYS A 169 15.67 15.98 -15.52
N ILE A 170 14.42 16.43 -15.37
CA ILE A 170 13.95 17.14 -14.16
C ILE A 170 12.83 16.33 -13.53
N ASN A 171 13.00 15.97 -12.26
CA ASN A 171 11.97 15.32 -11.47
C ASN A 171 11.08 16.40 -10.83
N LEU A 172 9.79 16.42 -11.19
CA LEU A 172 8.83 17.38 -10.65
C LEU A 172 7.82 16.67 -9.75
N TYR A 173 7.68 17.16 -8.51
CA TYR A 173 6.62 16.74 -7.60
C TYR A 173 5.44 17.71 -7.69
N LEU A 174 4.23 17.20 -7.97
CA LEU A 174 3.04 18.01 -8.24
C LEU A 174 2.27 18.47 -6.98
N GLY A 175 2.84 18.23 -5.79
CA GLY A 175 2.28 18.70 -4.52
C GLY A 175 1.54 17.62 -3.73
N ASN A 176 1.16 18.00 -2.50
CA ASN A 176 0.60 17.08 -1.51
C ASN A 176 -0.92 16.88 -1.61
N ASP A 177 -1.63 17.80 -2.27
CA ASP A 177 -3.08 17.69 -2.43
C ASP A 177 -3.42 16.67 -3.51
N THR A 178 -4.10 15.59 -3.13
CA THR A 178 -4.39 14.47 -4.04
C THR A 178 -5.24 14.91 -5.23
N TYR A 179 -6.22 15.80 -5.02
CA TYR A 179 -7.12 16.22 -6.09
C TYR A 179 -6.38 17.08 -7.12
N MET A 180 -5.63 18.08 -6.67
CA MET A 180 -4.87 18.97 -7.54
C MET A 180 -3.72 18.24 -8.24
N SER A 181 -2.94 17.43 -7.51
CA SER A 181 -1.83 16.68 -8.10
C SER A 181 -2.30 15.67 -9.16
N SER A 182 -3.38 14.94 -8.91
CA SER A 182 -3.95 14.01 -9.90
C SER A 182 -4.56 14.73 -11.11
N THR A 183 -5.21 15.87 -10.89
CA THR A 183 -5.75 16.71 -11.97
C THR A 183 -4.63 17.27 -12.84
N LEU A 184 -3.56 17.80 -12.24
CA LEU A 184 -2.37 18.27 -12.97
C LEU A 184 -1.71 17.14 -13.75
N LEU A 185 -1.55 15.97 -13.13
CA LEU A 185 -0.98 14.79 -13.80
C LEU A 185 -1.83 14.37 -15.01
N LEU A 186 -3.16 14.37 -14.87
CA LEU A 186 -4.09 14.08 -15.97
C LEU A 186 -3.93 15.09 -17.11
N TYR A 187 -3.88 16.38 -16.79
CA TYR A 187 -3.69 17.42 -17.80
C TYR A 187 -2.34 17.30 -18.51
N MET A 188 -1.25 17.06 -17.78
CA MET A 188 0.09 16.88 -18.34
C MET A 188 0.19 15.65 -19.25
N HIS A 189 -0.48 14.53 -18.92
CA HIS A 189 -0.39 13.30 -19.73
C HIS A 189 -1.41 13.20 -20.87
N SER A 190 -2.62 13.75 -20.69
CA SER A 190 -3.73 13.51 -21.65
C SER A 190 -4.10 14.74 -22.46
N TYR A 191 -3.80 15.95 -21.99
CA TYR A 191 -4.26 17.20 -22.58
C TYR A 191 -3.14 18.18 -22.93
N LEU A 192 -1.88 17.80 -22.67
CA LEU A 192 -0.73 18.62 -23.00
C LEU A 192 -0.55 18.70 -24.51
N LYS A 193 -0.75 19.91 -25.05
CA LYS A 193 -0.57 20.20 -26.48
C LYS A 193 0.89 20.50 -26.81
N GLU A 194 1.56 21.24 -25.92
CA GLU A 194 2.86 21.82 -26.18
C GLU A 194 3.64 21.98 -24.87
N LEU A 195 4.94 21.73 -24.93
CA LEU A 195 5.88 21.99 -23.83
C LEU A 195 6.96 22.92 -24.34
N LYS A 196 7.14 24.05 -23.67
CA LYS A 196 8.09 25.10 -24.05
C LYS A 196 8.95 25.49 -22.86
N ILE A 197 10.24 25.67 -23.13
CA ILE A 197 11.21 26.28 -22.22
C ILE A 197 11.57 27.64 -22.80
N GLN A 198 11.48 28.69 -21.98
CA GLN A 198 11.88 30.04 -22.36
C GLN A 198 13.00 30.52 -21.45
N SER A 199 14.09 31.00 -22.03
CA SER A 199 15.15 31.66 -21.28
C SER A 199 14.73 33.10 -21.00
N LEU A 200 14.61 33.50 -19.74
CA LEU A 200 14.25 34.87 -19.37
C LEU A 200 15.36 35.89 -19.68
N ASP A 201 16.61 35.45 -19.84
CA ASP A 201 17.75 36.34 -20.11
C ASP A 201 17.89 36.67 -21.61
N THR A 202 17.61 35.70 -22.48
CA THR A 202 17.82 35.79 -23.94
C THR A 202 16.52 35.86 -24.74
N ASP A 203 15.38 35.61 -24.08
CA ASP A 203 14.06 35.46 -24.69
C ASP A 203 13.98 34.35 -25.75
N GLU A 204 14.96 33.43 -25.76
CA GLU A 204 14.97 32.27 -26.65
C GLU A 204 13.98 31.20 -26.16
N GLU A 205 13.29 30.60 -27.14
CA GLU A 205 12.24 29.61 -26.91
C GLU A 205 12.65 28.25 -27.47
N PHE A 206 12.54 27.21 -26.64
CA PHE A 206 12.84 25.83 -27.00
C PHE A 206 11.59 24.98 -26.82
N PHE A 207 11.18 24.26 -27.87
CA PHE A 207 10.05 23.36 -27.81
C PHE A 207 10.52 21.94 -27.49
N LEU A 208 9.90 21.33 -26.48
CA LEU A 208 10.11 19.95 -26.10
C LEU A 208 8.95 19.09 -26.58
N ASN A 209 9.27 17.82 -26.85
CA ASN A 209 8.25 16.85 -27.21
C ASN A 209 7.40 16.48 -25.98
N THR A 210 6.09 16.43 -26.13
CA THR A 210 5.15 16.07 -25.05
C THR A 210 5.33 14.63 -24.58
N TYR A 211 5.85 13.74 -25.44
CA TYR A 211 6.21 12.36 -25.06
C TYR A 211 7.39 12.27 -24.07
N ASN A 212 8.10 13.37 -23.79
CA ASN A 212 9.20 13.37 -22.82
C ASN A 212 8.73 13.41 -21.36
N ILE A 213 7.42 13.50 -21.11
CA ILE A 213 6.85 13.47 -19.76
C ILE A 213 6.54 12.02 -19.37
N GLU A 214 7.30 11.52 -18.40
CA GLU A 214 7.12 10.19 -17.84
C GLU A 214 6.67 10.27 -16.38
N LYS A 215 5.78 9.35 -15.99
CA LYS A 215 5.41 9.19 -14.59
C LYS A 215 6.53 8.47 -13.84
N ILE A 216 6.85 8.95 -12.65
CA ILE A 216 7.85 8.35 -11.76
C ILE A 216 7.15 7.91 -10.48
N GLY A 217 7.42 6.69 -10.01
CA GLY A 217 6.79 6.16 -8.80
C GLY A 217 7.04 4.66 -8.60
N LEU A 218 6.28 4.08 -7.66
CA LEU A 218 6.26 2.64 -7.47
C LEU A 218 5.52 2.00 -8.65
N ASN A 219 6.23 1.18 -9.43
CA ASN A 219 5.56 0.30 -10.39
C ASN A 219 4.84 -0.80 -9.57
N PRO A 220 3.52 -0.96 -9.74
CA PRO A 220 2.76 -1.99 -9.04
C PRO A 220 3.19 -3.40 -9.44
#